data_AF-A0A0C9YMR8-F1
#
_entry.id   AF-A0A0C9YMR8-F1
#
_cell.length_a   1.000
_cell.length_b   1.000
_cell.length_c   1.000
_cell.angle_alpha   90.00
_cell.angle_beta   90.00
_cell.angle_gamma   90.00
#
_symmetry.space_group_name_H-M   'P 1'
#
loop_
_entity.id
_entity.type
_entity.pdbx_description
1 polymer ?
#
loop_
_entity_poly.entity_id
_entity_poly.type
_entity_poly.pdbx_seq_one_letter_code
_entity_poly.pdbx_strand_id
1 'polypeptide(L)'
;KMMRQWQQWSSTTIPSLIEPYLVYRRLSRNFQDVVDYELPQCNCQLSRRLKVLCIQFNGLKTVDLMVCPCVPAAVQLLRMGFFPCALLGPTLA
;
A
#
# COMPACT_ATOMS: atom_id res chain seq x y z
N LYS A 1 -14.07 16.61 -12.05
CA LYS A 1 -13.83 15.40 -11.22
C LYS A 1 -12.44 14.82 -11.48
N MET A 2 -12.07 14.54 -12.74
CA MET A 2 -10.74 14.04 -13.16
C MET A 2 -9.55 14.91 -12.74
N MET A 3 -9.61 16.24 -12.96
CA MET A 3 -8.53 17.16 -12.60
C MET A 3 -8.17 17.12 -11.11
N ARG A 4 -9.17 17.07 -10.22
CA ARG A 4 -8.93 17.04 -8.77
C ARG A 4 -8.25 15.74 -8.33
N GLN A 5 -8.63 14.61 -8.93
CA GLN A 5 -7.97 13.33 -8.67
C GLN A 5 -6.51 13.35 -9.16
N TRP A 6 -6.26 13.81 -10.38
CA TRP A 6 -4.90 13.90 -10.91
C TRP A 6 -4.01 14.82 -10.08
N GLN A 7 -4.51 15.98 -9.67
CA GLN A 7 -3.77 16.91 -8.80
C GLN A 7 -3.40 16.24 -7.48
N GLN A 8 -4.33 15.52 -6.84
CA GLN A 8 -4.04 14.82 -5.59
C GLN A 8 -3.04 13.67 -5.77
N TRP A 9 -3.06 13.00 -6.93
CA TRP A 9 -2.08 11.96 -7.26
C TRP A 9 -0.67 12.54 -7.37
N SER A 10 -0.50 13.64 -8.10
CA SER A 10 0.80 14.26 -8.32
C SER A 10 1.33 15.00 -7.09
N SER A 11 0.47 15.69 -6.34
CA SER A 11 0.89 16.53 -5.22
C SER A 11 1.12 15.76 -3.92
N THR A 12 0.43 14.64 -3.73
CA THR A 12 0.35 14.02 -2.39
C THR A 12 0.59 12.53 -2.47
N THR A 13 -0.19 11.81 -3.27
CA THR A 13 -0.19 10.35 -3.16
C THR A 13 1.08 9.72 -3.74
N ILE A 14 1.45 10.01 -4.98
CA ILE A 14 2.67 9.45 -5.59
C ILE A 14 3.90 9.84 -4.77
N PRO A 15 4.09 11.13 -4.39
CA PRO A 15 5.22 11.51 -3.54
C PRO A 15 5.32 10.71 -2.23
N SER A 16 4.21 10.48 -1.53
CA SER A 16 4.18 9.69 -0.28
C SER A 16 4.57 8.22 -0.45
N LEU A 17 4.56 7.70 -1.68
CA LEU A 17 4.84 6.30 -2.00
C LEU A 17 6.29 6.08 -2.46
N ILE A 18 7.03 7.14 -2.82
CA ILE A 18 8.41 7.04 -3.33
C ILE A 18 9.33 6.41 -2.28
N GLU A 19 9.33 6.94 -1.06
CA GLU A 19 10.18 6.41 0.01
C GLU A 19 9.79 4.95 0.37
N PRO A 20 8.51 4.62 0.64
CA PRO A 20 8.09 3.22 0.85
C PRO A 20 8.54 2.27 -0.25
N TYR A 21 8.44 2.69 -1.53
CA TYR A 21 8.89 1.90 -2.67
C TYR A 21 10.41 1.67 -2.64
N LEU A 22 11.21 2.72 -2.42
CA LEU A 22 12.67 2.62 -2.40
C LEU A 22 13.15 1.74 -1.24
N VAL A 23 12.52 1.85 -0.06
CA VAL A 23 12.78 0.99 1.10
C VAL A 23 12.46 -0.47 0.76
N TYR A 24 11.27 -0.73 0.23
CA TYR A 24 10.88 -2.09 -0.15
C TYR A 24 11.82 -2.68 -1.20
N ARG A 25 12.17 -1.91 -2.24
CA ARG A 25 13.08 -2.35 -3.30
C ARG A 25 14.47 -2.73 -2.75
N ARG A 26 14.97 -1.98 -1.76
CA ARG A 26 16.24 -2.28 -1.09
C ARG A 26 16.15 -3.58 -0.28
N LEU A 27 15.10 -3.73 0.52
CA LEU A 27 14.91 -4.90 1.39
C LEU A 27 14.67 -6.19 0.60
N SER A 28 13.88 -6.12 -0.49
CA SER A 28 13.57 -7.25 -1.38
C SER A 28 14.69 -7.60 -2.36
N ARG A 29 15.86 -6.94 -2.28
CA ARG A 29 16.95 -7.05 -3.27
C ARG A 29 16.46 -6.92 -4.72
N ASN A 30 15.72 -5.85 -5.00
CA ASN A 30 15.03 -5.64 -6.28
C ASN A 30 13.99 -6.73 -6.59
N PHE A 31 13.05 -6.98 -5.67
CA PHE A 31 11.93 -7.92 -5.85
C PHE A 31 12.32 -9.40 -5.98
N GLN A 32 13.56 -9.76 -5.63
CA GLN A 32 14.04 -11.15 -5.67
C GLN A 32 13.64 -11.92 -4.42
N ASP A 33 13.65 -11.24 -3.28
CA ASP A 33 13.38 -11.83 -1.96
C ASP A 33 12.02 -11.36 -1.41
N VAL A 34 11.36 -12.24 -0.66
CA VAL A 34 10.18 -11.89 0.13
C VAL A 34 10.60 -11.02 1.30
N VAL A 35 9.90 -9.92 1.53
CA VAL A 35 10.09 -9.05 2.69
C VAL A 35 9.02 -9.37 3.71
N ASP A 36 9.44 -9.78 4.90
CA ASP A 36 8.53 -9.92 6.03
C ASP A 36 8.08 -8.54 6.48
N TYR A 37 6.78 -8.27 6.34
CA TYR A 37 6.18 -7.01 6.73
C TYR A 37 5.29 -7.22 7.96
N GLU A 38 5.66 -6.59 9.05
CA GLU A 38 4.81 -6.51 10.23
C GLU A 38 3.77 -5.41 10.07
N LEU A 39 2.51 -5.73 10.37
CA LEU A 39 1.44 -4.76 10.29
C LEU A 39 1.68 -3.62 11.29
N PRO A 40 1.67 -2.37 10.83
CA PRO A 40 1.96 -1.23 11.67
C PRO A 40 0.83 -1.04 12.67
N GLN A 41 1.18 -1.01 13.95
CA GLN A 41 0.25 -0.69 15.02
C GLN A 41 0.14 0.84 15.14
N CYS A 42 -1.06 1.36 14.89
CA CYS A 42 -1.36 2.77 15.10
C CYS A 42 -2.47 2.90 16.13
N ASN A 43 -2.25 3.72 17.17
CA ASN A 43 -3.22 3.92 18.26
C ASN A 43 -4.31 4.96 17.92
N CYS A 44 -4.47 5.33 16.64
CA CYS A 44 -5.50 6.27 16.24
C CYS A 44 -6.89 5.60 16.26
N GLN A 45 -7.90 6.31 16.76
CA GLN A 45 -9.26 5.79 16.86
C GLN A 45 -9.96 5.63 15.49
N LEU A 46 -9.43 6.25 14.43
CA LEU A 46 -9.98 6.24 13.07
C LEU A 46 -9.45 5.08 12.21
N SER A 47 -9.15 3.94 12.83
CA SER A 47 -8.72 2.75 12.10
C SER A 47 -9.93 1.99 11.52
N ARG A 48 -9.78 1.44 10.31
CA ARG A 48 -10.77 0.54 9.72
C ARG A 48 -10.08 -0.67 9.11
N ARG A 49 -10.78 -1.80 9.09
CA ARG A 49 -10.34 -2.99 8.36
C ARG A 49 -10.61 -2.84 6.87
N LEU A 50 -9.63 -3.19 6.05
CA LEU A 50 -9.75 -3.21 4.60
C LEU A 50 -9.20 -4.52 4.06
N LYS A 51 -10.04 -5.29 3.38
CA LYS A 51 -9.66 -6.53 2.71
C LYS A 51 -9.25 -6.24 1.27
N VAL A 52 -8.07 -6.68 0.87
CA VAL A 52 -7.51 -6.44 -0.46
C VAL A 52 -7.12 -7.77 -1.10
N LEU A 53 -7.59 -8.02 -2.32
CA LEU A 53 -7.15 -9.16 -3.12
C LEU A 53 -5.85 -8.78 -3.84
N CYS A 54 -4.76 -9.43 -3.47
CA CYS A 54 -3.44 -9.16 -4.01
C CYS A 54 -3.05 -10.25 -5.03
N ILE A 55 -2.55 -9.84 -6.19
CA ILE A 55 -2.13 -10.73 -7.25
C ILE A 55 -0.63 -11.02 -7.10
N GLN A 56 -0.27 -12.31 -7.08
CA GLN A 56 1.12 -12.79 -7.03
C GLN A 56 1.37 -13.74 -8.20
N PHE A 57 2.65 -13.97 -8.52
CA PHE A 57 3.04 -14.94 -9.57
C PHE A 57 2.46 -16.33 -9.35
N ASN A 58 2.38 -16.77 -8.09
CA ASN A 58 1.94 -18.11 -7.72
C ASN A 58 0.45 -18.18 -7.35
N GLY A 59 -0.33 -17.10 -7.53
CA GLY A 59 -1.77 -17.10 -7.28
C GLY A 59 -2.31 -15.82 -6.66
N LEU A 60 -3.50 -15.93 -6.08
CA LEU A 60 -4.20 -14.82 -5.43
C LEU A 60 -4.07 -14.94 -3.92
N LYS A 61 -3.74 -13.83 -3.26
CA LYS A 61 -3.65 -13.74 -1.79
C LYS A 61 -4.56 -12.64 -1.28
N THR A 62 -5.46 -12.97 -0.37
CA THR A 62 -6.23 -11.94 0.33
C THR A 62 -5.42 -11.42 1.53
N VAL A 63 -5.31 -10.11 1.66
CA VAL A 63 -4.63 -9.43 2.76
C VAL A 63 -5.62 -8.55 3.50
N ASP A 64 -5.66 -8.69 4.83
CA ASP A 64 -6.44 -7.83 5.71
C ASP A 64 -5.55 -6.72 6.28
N LEU A 65 -5.91 -5.47 5.99
CA LEU A 65 -5.19 -4.27 6.42
C LEU A 65 -5.94 -3.55 7.53
N MET A 66 -5.19 -2.98 8.47
CA MET A 66 -5.69 -1.99 9.42
C MET A 66 -5.29 -0.61 8.92
N VAL A 67 -6.20 0.11 8.27
CA VAL A 67 -5.88 1.38 7.60
C VAL A 67 -6.38 2.56 8.42
N CYS A 68 -5.59 3.62 8.43
CA CYS A 68 -5.95 4.91 9.03
C CYS A 68 -5.29 6.05 8.25
N PRO A 69 -5.63 7.32 8.51
CA PRO A 69 -4.98 8.45 7.86
C PRO A 69 -3.46 8.50 8.06
N CYS A 70 -2.96 8.01 9.20
CA CYS A 70 -1.53 7.96 9.50
C CYS A 70 -0.80 6.84 8.73
N VAL A 71 -1.51 5.76 8.41
CA VAL A 71 -0.95 4.59 7.74
C VAL A 71 -1.88 4.13 6.61
N PRO A 72 -1.82 4.81 5.45
CA PRO A 72 -2.73 4.54 4.34
C PRO A 72 -2.55 3.14 3.74
N ALA A 73 -3.61 2.61 3.13
CA ALA A 73 -3.60 1.30 2.47
C ALA A 73 -2.47 1.17 1.44
N ALA A 74 -2.27 2.20 0.61
CA ALA A 74 -1.26 2.20 -0.44
C ALA A 74 0.17 2.05 0.10
N VAL A 75 0.47 2.67 1.25
CA VAL A 75 1.78 2.56 1.91
C VAL A 75 1.97 1.15 2.47
N GLN A 76 0.95 0.58 3.11
CA GLN A 76 1.03 -0.79 3.64
C GLN A 76 1.22 -1.81 2.52
N LEU A 77 0.47 -1.68 1.42
CA LEU A 77 0.58 -2.54 0.23
C LEU A 77 1.97 -2.48 -0.38
N LEU A 78 2.55 -1.30 -0.59
CA LEU A 78 3.91 -1.19 -1.13
C LEU A 78 4.97 -1.82 -0.23
N ARG A 79 4.82 -1.69 1.09
CA ARG A 79 5.75 -2.34 2.03
C ARG A 79 5.64 -3.87 2.02
N MET A 80 4.54 -4.42 1.51
CA MET A 80 4.38 -5.85 1.22
C MET A 80 4.73 -6.23 -0.23
N GLY A 81 5.10 -5.27 -1.08
CA GLY A 81 5.41 -5.49 -2.48
C GLY A 81 4.24 -5.42 -3.45
N PHE A 82 3.08 -4.97 -3.00
CA PHE A 82 1.87 -4.85 -3.81
C PHE A 82 1.62 -3.42 -4.28
N PHE A 83 1.12 -3.27 -5.50
CA PHE A 83 0.82 -1.97 -6.08
C PHE A 83 -0.69 -1.78 -6.14
N PRO A 84 -1.26 -0.91 -5.29
CA PRO A 84 -2.71 -0.75 -5.23
C PRO A 84 -3.28 -0.27 -6.57
N CYS A 85 -4.34 -0.92 -7.04
CA CYS A 85 -5.08 -0.44 -8.21
C CYS A 85 -5.93 0.81 -7.91
N ALA A 86 -6.16 1.12 -6.63
CA ALA A 86 -6.83 2.34 -6.18
C ALA A 86 -6.23 2.86 -4.87
N LEU A 87 -6.11 4.19 -4.73
CA LEU A 87 -5.31 4.80 -3.65
C LEU A 87 -6.02 4.88 -2.29
N LEU A 88 -7.34 5.12 -2.28
CA LEU A 88 -8.11 5.41 -1.06
C LEU A 88 -8.83 4.20 -0.46
N GLY A 89 -9.06 3.18 -1.28
CA GLY A 89 -9.78 1.97 -0.90
C GLY A 89 -9.55 0.87 -1.92
N PRO A 90 -8.31 0.40 -2.06
CA PRO A 90 -8.02 -0.71 -2.97
C PRO A 90 -8.81 -1.95 -2.51
N THR A 91 -9.53 -2.54 -3.45
CA THR A 91 -10.04 -3.92 -3.33
C THR A 91 -9.13 -4.91 -4.05
N LEU A 92 -8.25 -4.41 -4.92
CA LEU A 92 -7.27 -5.15 -5.72
C LEU A 92 -5.91 -4.47 -5.64
N ALA A 93 -4.84 -5.27 -5.61
CA ALA A 93 -3.44 -4.82 -5.67
C ALA A 93 -2.54 -5.85 -6.35
#